data_AF-A0A951GE67-F1
#
_entry.id   AF-A0A951GE67-F1
#
_cell.length_a   1.000
_cell.length_b   1.000
_cell.length_c   1.000
_cell.angle_alpha   90.00
_cell.angle_beta   90.00
_cell.angle_gamma   90.00
#
_symmetry.space_group_name_H-M   'P 1'
#
loop_
_entity.id
_entity.type
_entity.pdbx_description
1 polymer ?
#
loop_
_entity_poly.entity_id
_entity_poly.type
_entity_poly.pdbx_seq_one_letter_code
_entity_poly.pdbx_strand_id
1 'polypeptide(L)'
;MTQFFTLTEGVAGKGAGAWTIIMRQLAYAKPATTLFPRALAIPIKRPPEMLIEATVCASREHRTGYSATIGYPALGQAIAARQARRTGQPCTAENVPVVPPPDG
;
A
#
# COMPACT_ATOMS: atom_id res chain seq x y z
N MET A 1 -2.51 17.34 32.16
CA MET A 1 -2.15 15.93 32.41
C MET A 1 -1.76 15.31 31.08
N THR A 2 -0.50 14.95 30.89
CA THR A 2 -0.03 14.28 29.67
C THR A 2 -0.20 12.78 29.88
N GLN A 3 -1.12 12.15 29.18
CA GLN A 3 -1.28 10.70 29.20
C GLN A 3 -0.18 10.09 28.32
N PHE A 4 0.79 9.41 28.93
CA PHE A 4 1.80 8.68 28.19
C PHE A 4 1.16 7.40 27.66
N PHE A 5 1.12 7.27 26.33
CA PHE A 5 0.78 6.02 25.67
C PHE A 5 1.98 5.07 25.80
N THR A 6 1.81 3.93 26.46
CA THR A 6 2.86 2.91 26.50
C THR A 6 2.96 2.30 25.11
N LEU A 7 4.09 2.51 24.42
CA LEU A 7 4.32 2.06 23.04
C LEU A 7 3.94 0.59 22.82
N THR A 8 4.12 -0.24 23.85
CA THR A 8 3.82 -1.67 23.88
C THR A 8 2.34 -2.00 23.74
N GLU A 9 1.44 -1.15 24.24
CA GLU A 9 -0.01 -1.39 24.19
C GLU A 9 -0.59 -1.11 22.79
N GLY A 10 0.04 -0.24 22.00
CA GLY A 10 -0.37 0.04 20.61
C GLY A 10 0.15 -0.94 19.57
N VAL A 11 1.34 -1.50 19.79
CA VAL A 11 1.99 -2.42 18.84
C VAL A 11 1.52 -3.87 19.02
N ALA A 12 1.09 -4.26 20.22
CA ALA A 12 0.61 -5.62 20.54
C ALA A 12 -0.93 -5.77 20.44
N GLY A 13 -1.61 -4.89 19.71
CA GLY A 13 -3.06 -4.87 19.59
C GLY A 13 -3.68 -6.13 18.96
N LYS A 14 -5.02 -6.26 19.08
CA LYS A 14 -5.78 -7.35 18.48
C LYS A 14 -5.53 -7.40 16.96
N GLY A 15 -5.02 -8.52 16.46
CA GLY A 15 -4.76 -8.75 15.03
C GLY A 15 -3.28 -8.83 14.64
N ALA A 16 -2.35 -8.46 15.52
CA ALA A 16 -0.91 -8.46 15.23
C ALA A 16 -0.35 -9.84 14.79
N GLY A 17 -1.00 -10.95 15.16
CA GLY A 17 -0.60 -12.30 14.79
C GLY A 17 -1.35 -12.93 13.60
N ALA A 18 -2.29 -12.20 12.97
CA ALA A 18 -3.17 -12.79 11.95
C ALA A 18 -2.40 -13.32 10.73
N TRP A 19 -1.37 -12.58 10.28
CA TRP A 19 -0.49 -13.00 9.19
C TRP A 19 0.29 -14.28 9.50
N THR A 20 0.79 -14.44 10.72
CA THR A 20 1.50 -15.65 11.17
C THR A 20 0.62 -16.88 11.07
N ILE A 21 -0.67 -16.76 11.42
CA ILE A 21 -1.64 -17.85 11.34
C ILE A 21 -1.89 -18.24 9.89
N ILE A 22 -2.14 -17.26 9.01
CA ILE A 22 -2.37 -17.49 7.58
C ILE A 22 -1.15 -18.18 6.93
N MET A 23 0.06 -17.69 7.19
CA MET A 23 1.29 -18.26 6.63
C MET A 23 1.54 -19.69 7.12
N ARG A 24 1.24 -19.98 8.39
CA ARG A 24 1.33 -21.34 8.93
C ARG A 24 0.35 -22.29 8.25
N GLN A 25 -0.90 -21.86 8.00
CA GLN A 25 -1.88 -22.67 7.28
C GLN A 25 -1.44 -22.97 5.83
N LEU A 26 -0.84 -21.98 5.15
CA LEU A 26 -0.30 -22.18 3.80
C LEU A 26 0.87 -23.17 3.79
N ALA A 27 1.75 -23.15 4.80
CA ALA A 27 2.89 -24.05 4.89
C ALA A 27 2.52 -25.54 5.09
N TYR A 28 1.35 -25.83 5.68
CA TYR A 28 0.85 -27.19 5.90
C TYR A 28 -0.21 -27.64 4.88
N ALA A 29 -0.58 -26.77 3.93
CA ALA A 29 -1.55 -27.10 2.89
C ALA A 29 -0.98 -28.18 1.96
N LYS A 30 -1.61 -29.36 1.92
CA LYS A 30 -1.32 -30.38 0.90
C LYS A 30 -1.93 -29.94 -0.44
N PRO A 31 -1.37 -30.34 -1.60
CA PRO A 31 -1.85 -29.94 -2.93
C PRO A 31 -3.35 -30.18 -3.20
N ALA A 32 -3.98 -31.11 -2.46
CA ALA A 32 -5.39 -31.46 -2.60
C ALA A 32 -6.35 -30.66 -1.70
N THR A 33 -5.84 -29.90 -0.73
CA THR A 33 -6.65 -29.00 0.09
C THR A 33 -6.51 -27.60 -0.49
N THR A 34 -7.31 -27.29 -1.50
CA THR A 34 -7.35 -25.95 -2.08
C THR A 34 -7.96 -24.99 -1.06
N LEU A 35 -7.13 -24.55 -0.13
CA LEU A 35 -7.39 -23.37 0.68
C LEU A 35 -7.32 -22.18 -0.27
N PHE A 36 -8.41 -21.88 -0.98
CA PHE A 36 -8.55 -20.57 -1.61
C PHE A 36 -8.59 -19.56 -0.48
N PRO A 37 -7.54 -18.74 -0.25
CA PRO A 37 -7.52 -17.88 0.91
C PRO A 37 -8.45 -16.70 0.61
N ARG A 38 -9.75 -16.89 0.85
CA ARG A 38 -10.72 -15.79 0.94
C ARG A 38 -10.31 -14.78 2.02
N ALA A 39 -9.41 -15.19 2.92
CA ALA A 39 -8.76 -14.37 3.93
C ALA A 39 -7.75 -13.36 3.37
N LEU A 40 -7.17 -13.60 2.18
CA LEU A 40 -6.29 -12.63 1.52
C LEU A 40 -7.16 -11.75 0.64
N ALA A 41 -7.45 -10.53 1.10
CA ALA A 41 -8.17 -9.50 0.33
C ALA A 41 -7.32 -8.91 -0.81
N ILE A 42 -6.50 -9.73 -1.48
CA ILE A 42 -5.64 -9.32 -2.57
C ILE A 42 -6.37 -9.62 -3.88
N PRO A 43 -6.49 -8.65 -4.80
CA PRO A 43 -7.09 -8.90 -6.09
C PRO A 43 -6.28 -9.95 -6.86
N ILE A 44 -6.94 -11.05 -7.23
CA ILE A 44 -6.34 -12.17 -7.99
C ILE A 44 -6.16 -11.80 -9.49
N LYS A 45 -6.70 -10.67 -9.94
CA LYS A 45 -6.64 -10.22 -11.33
C LYS A 45 -5.31 -9.54 -11.63
N ARG A 46 -4.74 -9.85 -12.81
CA ARG A 46 -3.56 -9.16 -13.35
C ARG A 46 -3.79 -7.64 -13.36
N PRO A 47 -2.80 -6.82 -12.96
CA PRO A 47 -2.89 -5.37 -13.10
C PRO A 47 -3.14 -4.96 -14.57
N PRO A 48 -3.81 -3.83 -14.82
CA PRO A 48 -3.92 -3.27 -16.17
C PRO A 48 -2.56 -3.11 -16.86
N GLU A 49 -2.47 -3.41 -18.15
CA GLU A 49 -1.20 -3.41 -18.92
C GLU A 49 -0.46 -2.07 -18.83
N MET A 50 -1.20 -0.97 -18.85
CA MET A 50 -0.63 0.38 -18.72
C MET A 50 0.19 0.56 -17.43
N LEU A 51 -0.21 -0.07 -16.32
CA LEU A 51 0.56 0.00 -15.08
C LEU A 51 1.84 -0.81 -15.16
N ILE A 52 1.80 -1.98 -15.80
CA ILE A 52 2.96 -2.84 -16.01
C ILE A 52 4.00 -2.11 -16.86
N GLU A 53 3.58 -1.54 -18.00
CA GLU A 53 4.47 -0.78 -18.88
C GLU A 53 5.04 0.47 -18.19
N ALA A 54 4.24 1.20 -17.41
CA ALA A 54 4.74 2.34 -16.65
C ALA A 54 5.84 1.94 -15.65
N THR A 55 5.70 0.79 -14.99
CA THR A 55 6.74 0.23 -14.11
C THR A 55 7.99 -0.15 -14.89
N VAL A 56 7.84 -0.85 -16.03
CA VAL A 56 8.97 -1.25 -16.88
C VAL A 56 9.75 -0.04 -17.38
N CYS A 57 9.05 1.00 -17.86
CA CYS A 57 9.67 2.24 -18.30
C CYS A 57 10.44 2.94 -17.17
N ALA A 58 9.84 3.07 -15.98
CA ALA A 58 10.54 3.65 -14.83
C ALA A 58 11.81 2.88 -14.45
N SER A 59 11.80 1.55 -14.57
CA SER A 59 12.99 0.73 -14.36
C SER A 59 14.06 0.94 -15.43
N ARG A 60 13.67 1.01 -16.72
CA ARG A 60 14.60 1.30 -17.84
C ARG A 60 15.22 2.69 -17.74
N GLU A 61 14.47 3.66 -17.21
CA GLU A 61 14.93 5.04 -16.96
C GLU A 61 15.77 5.16 -15.67
N HIS A 62 16.09 4.05 -14.99
CA HIS A 62 16.85 4.05 -13.74
C HIS A 62 16.24 4.93 -12.65
N ARG A 63 14.90 5.00 -12.56
CA ARG A 63 14.19 5.69 -11.47
C ARG A 63 14.18 4.84 -10.19
N THR A 64 15.35 4.43 -9.75
CA THR A 64 15.60 3.54 -8.60
C THR A 64 16.24 4.26 -7.42
N GLY A 65 16.59 5.54 -7.57
CA GLY A 65 17.10 6.39 -6.50
C GLY A 65 16.00 6.96 -5.61
N TYR A 66 16.41 7.83 -4.67
CA TYR A 66 15.47 8.53 -3.81
C TYR A 66 14.52 9.46 -4.59
N SER A 67 13.25 9.47 -4.21
CA SER A 67 12.32 10.55 -4.58
C SER A 67 12.51 11.76 -3.66
N ALA A 68 11.77 12.84 -3.93
CA ALA A 68 11.61 13.91 -2.94
C ALA A 68 10.90 13.38 -1.67
N THR A 69 11.03 14.12 -0.57
CA THR A 69 10.58 13.74 0.78
C THR A 69 9.10 13.34 0.84
N ILE A 70 8.24 14.02 0.08
CA ILE A 70 6.79 13.79 0.06
C ILE A 70 6.33 12.94 -1.13
N GLY A 71 7.26 12.36 -1.88
CA GLY A 71 7.02 11.58 -3.09
C GLY A 71 7.37 12.32 -4.39
N TYR A 72 7.08 11.70 -5.54
CA TYR A 72 7.36 12.29 -6.85
C TYR A 72 6.45 13.49 -7.14
N PRO A 73 6.99 14.66 -7.55
CA PRO A 73 6.17 15.86 -7.81
C PRO A 73 5.03 15.64 -8.81
N ALA A 74 5.32 14.95 -9.92
CA ALA A 74 4.32 14.64 -10.94
C ALA A 74 3.18 13.75 -10.41
N LEU A 75 3.47 12.85 -9.45
CA LEU A 75 2.46 12.01 -8.82
C LEU A 75 1.56 12.84 -7.88
N GLY A 76 2.15 13.73 -7.07
CA GLY A 76 1.40 14.64 -6.21
C GLY A 76 0.44 15.54 -7.00
N GLN A 77 0.90 16.09 -8.13
CA GLN A 77 0.06 16.89 -9.04
C GLN A 77 -1.10 16.08 -9.63
N ALA A 78 -0.84 14.85 -10.10
CA ALA A 78 -1.87 13.99 -10.67
C ALA A 78 -2.94 13.60 -9.62
N ILE A 79 -2.53 13.32 -8.39
CA ILE A 79 -3.44 13.01 -7.29
C ILE A 79 -4.26 14.25 -6.91
N ALA A 80 -3.64 15.41 -6.76
CA ALA A 80 -4.33 16.66 -6.43
C ALA A 80 -5.39 17.01 -7.48
N ALA A 81 -5.05 16.93 -8.77
CA ALA A 81 -5.99 17.14 -9.87
C ALA A 81 -7.15 16.13 -9.85
N ARG A 82 -6.86 14.84 -9.59
CA ARG A 82 -7.90 13.81 -9.46
C ARG A 82 -8.81 14.08 -8.28
N GLN A 83 -8.26 14.49 -7.13
CA GLN A 83 -9.01 14.78 -5.93
C GLN A 83 -9.94 15.97 -6.16
N ALA A 84 -9.40 17.09 -6.67
CA ALA A 84 -10.18 18.28 -6.97
C ALA A 84 -11.32 17.98 -7.96
N ARG A 85 -11.06 17.20 -9.01
CA ARG A 85 -12.10 16.78 -9.96
C ARG A 85 -13.19 15.91 -9.31
N ARG A 86 -12.84 15.05 -8.36
CA ARG A 86 -13.80 14.12 -7.73
C ARG A 86 -14.63 14.75 -6.63
N THR A 87 -14.07 15.72 -5.91
CA THR A 87 -14.71 16.30 -4.72
C THR A 87 -15.17 17.74 -4.92
N GLY A 88 -14.71 18.43 -5.97
CA GLY A 88 -14.91 19.86 -6.17
C GLY A 88 -14.10 20.74 -5.21
N GLN A 89 -13.30 20.14 -4.31
CA GLN A 89 -12.52 20.89 -3.34
C GLN A 89 -11.15 21.24 -3.90
N PRO A 90 -10.63 22.45 -3.63
CA PRO A 90 -9.28 22.82 -4.04
C PRO A 90 -8.26 21.87 -3.38
N CYS A 91 -7.34 21.36 -4.19
CA CYS A 91 -6.26 20.48 -3.75
C CYS A 91 -5.00 20.80 -4.55
N THR A 92 -3.88 20.99 -3.86
CA THR A 92 -2.57 21.26 -4.45
C THR A 92 -1.61 20.11 -4.13
N ALA A 93 -0.56 19.95 -4.94
CA ALA A 93 0.44 18.89 -4.74
C ALA A 93 1.16 19.01 -3.38
N GLU A 94 1.26 20.22 -2.82
CA GLU A 94 1.87 20.49 -1.51
C GLU A 94 1.10 19.82 -0.36
N ASN A 95 -0.21 19.60 -0.54
CA ASN A 95 -1.07 18.99 0.46
C ASN A 95 -1.28 17.47 0.23
N VAL A 96 -0.43 16.83 -0.58
CA VAL A 96 -0.55 15.42 -0.96
C VAL A 96 0.76 14.67 -0.67
N PRO A 97 0.97 14.21 0.58
CA PRO A 97 2.06 13.29 0.87
C PRO A 97 1.75 11.90 0.31
N VAL A 98 2.71 11.33 -0.44
CA VAL A 98 2.63 9.94 -0.89
C VAL A 98 3.28 9.05 0.15
N VAL A 99 2.49 8.15 0.74
CA VAL A 99 2.93 7.22 1.79
C VAL A 99 2.79 5.77 1.32
N PRO A 100 3.58 4.84 1.86
CA PRO A 100 3.31 3.41 1.72
C PRO A 100 1.89 3.09 2.18
N PRO A 101 1.24 2.07 1.58
CA PRO A 101 -0.08 1.64 2.05
C PRO A 101 0.00 1.26 3.55
N PRO A 102 -1.11 1.46 4.30
CA PRO A 102 -1.13 1.23 5.74
C PRO A 102 -0.84 -0.23 6.16
N ASP A 103 -0.95 -1.18 5.23
CA ASP A 103 -0.84 -2.61 5.50
C ASP A 103 0.55 -3.22 5.25
N GLY A 104 1.57 -2.38 4.93
CA GLY A 104 2.99 -2.75 4.94
C GLY A 104 3.38 -4.04 4.23
#